data_AF-A0A0R0J2N0-F1
#
_entry.id   AF-A0A0R0J2N0-F1
#
_cell.length_a   1.000
_cell.length_b   1.000
_cell.length_c   1.000
_cell.angle_alpha   90.00
_cell.angle_beta   90.00
_cell.angle_gamma   90.00
#
_symmetry.space_group_name_H-M   'P 1'
#
loop_
_entity.id
_entity.type
_entity.pdbx_description
1 polymer ?
#
loop_
_entity_poly.entity_id
_entity_poly.type
_entity_poly.pdbx_seq_one_letter_code
_entity_poly.pdbx_strand_id
1 'polypeptide(L)'
;MEASTGNILWDSFQHPSNTLLPGLELTTNIRAGLKVELTSWKSPSNPSIWSFSSNIVQRINLIELLIWNGTRPYWRSGPWNGRLFTWIPNTDSAYLNGFQGVEDGEGNINIYYSMPIESEYAIYVLNSKGQ
;
A
#
# COMPACT_ATOMS: atom_id res chain seq x y z
N MET A 1 2.75 31.02 15.46
CA MET A 1 3.52 31.44 14.26
C MET A 1 4.28 30.21 13.80
N GLU A 2 3.91 29.70 12.63
CA GLU A 2 4.33 28.47 11.89
C GLU A 2 3.04 27.94 11.25
N ALA A 3 2.61 28.55 10.13
CA ALA A 3 1.57 28.05 9.19
C ALA A 3 1.42 28.98 7.96
N SER A 4 2.48 29.67 7.50
CA SER A 4 2.36 30.67 6.42
C SER A 4 2.95 30.24 5.06
N THR A 5 3.43 29.01 4.91
CA THR A 5 3.94 28.49 3.61
C THR A 5 3.32 27.18 3.15
N GLY A 6 2.35 26.61 3.87
CA GLY A 6 1.65 25.39 3.43
C GLY A 6 2.53 24.13 3.32
N ASN A 7 3.77 24.16 3.82
CA ASN A 7 4.65 23.00 3.81
C ASN A 7 4.19 21.97 4.85
N ILE A 8 3.86 20.77 4.40
CA ILE A 8 3.58 19.62 5.27
C ILE A 8 4.91 19.13 5.84
N LEU A 9 5.11 19.30 7.15
CA LEU A 9 6.31 18.84 7.85
C LEU A 9 6.23 17.36 8.24
N TRP A 10 5.01 16.85 8.43
CA TRP A 10 4.75 15.47 8.81
C TRP A 10 3.35 15.07 8.38
N ASP A 11 3.21 13.85 7.87
CA ASP A 11 1.95 13.24 7.51
C ASP A 11 1.93 11.78 7.99
N SER A 12 0.83 11.36 8.63
CA SER A 12 0.67 9.98 9.09
C SER A 12 0.58 8.99 7.93
N PHE A 13 0.10 9.44 6.76
CA PHE A 13 -0.05 8.58 5.57
C PHE A 13 1.32 8.19 4.99
N GLN A 14 2.37 8.95 5.28
CA GLN A 14 3.75 8.60 4.94
C GLN A 14 4.37 7.57 5.90
N HIS A 15 3.69 7.24 7.01
CA HIS A 15 4.16 6.31 8.04
C HIS A 15 3.03 5.37 8.53
N PRO A 16 2.44 4.55 7.65
CA PRO A 16 1.34 3.67 8.04
C PRO A 16 1.80 2.58 9.02
N SER A 17 0.84 2.06 9.79
CA SER A 17 1.01 0.85 10.60
C SER A 17 0.64 -0.40 9.78
N ASN A 18 -0.40 -1.12 10.17
CA ASN A 18 -0.84 -2.36 9.51
C ASN A 18 -2.04 -2.16 8.58
N THR A 19 -2.53 -0.93 8.40
CA THR A 19 -3.81 -0.66 7.73
C THR A 19 -3.62 0.29 6.55
N LEU A 20 -4.14 -0.09 5.39
CA LEU A 20 -4.30 0.76 4.22
C LEU A 20 -5.71 1.38 4.28
N LEU A 21 -5.77 2.71 4.32
CA LEU A 21 -6.99 3.49 4.29
C LEU A 21 -7.26 4.00 2.87
N PRO A 22 -8.52 4.37 2.52
CA PRO A 22 -8.79 5.02 1.24
C PRO A 22 -7.95 6.30 1.10
N GLY A 23 -7.30 6.49 -0.05
CA GLY A 23 -6.40 7.61 -0.31
C GLY A 23 -5.00 7.49 0.29
N LEU A 24 -4.71 6.47 1.11
CA LEU A 24 -3.34 6.19 1.52
C LEU A 24 -2.57 5.57 0.36
N GLU A 25 -1.44 6.16 0.02
CA GLU A 25 -0.57 5.67 -1.06
C GLU A 25 0.55 4.80 -0.48
N LEU A 26 0.58 3.53 -0.90
CA LEU A 26 1.82 2.78 -0.86
C LEU A 26 2.72 3.34 -1.96
N THR A 27 3.99 3.58 -1.64
CA THR A 27 4.92 4.25 -2.53
C THR A 27 6.22 3.48 -2.60
N THR A 28 6.81 3.38 -3.78
CA THR A 28 8.18 2.92 -3.96
C THR A 28 8.92 3.83 -4.93
N ASN A 29 10.14 4.22 -4.57
CA ASN A 29 11.09 4.86 -5.47
C ASN A 29 12.47 4.26 -5.24
N ILE A 30 12.89 3.43 -6.19
CA ILE A 30 14.17 2.70 -6.08
C ILE A 30 15.35 3.67 -6.07
N ARG A 31 15.27 4.79 -6.80
CA ARG A 31 16.38 5.76 -6.91
C ARG A 31 16.52 6.60 -5.65
N ALA A 32 15.41 7.04 -5.07
CA ALA A 32 15.38 7.84 -3.84
C ALA A 32 15.50 7.00 -2.56
N GLY A 33 15.34 5.67 -2.66
CA GLY A 33 15.27 4.79 -1.49
C GLY A 33 13.98 4.96 -0.68
N LEU A 34 12.95 5.59 -1.26
CA LEU A 34 11.65 5.79 -0.62
C LEU A 34 10.84 4.50 -0.67
N LYS A 35 10.26 4.14 0.47
CA LYS A 35 9.32 3.02 0.58
C LYS A 35 8.30 3.32 1.67
N VAL A 36 7.03 3.44 1.28
CA VAL A 36 5.89 3.44 2.20
C VAL A 36 5.31 2.03 2.19
N GLU A 37 5.34 1.37 3.35
CA GLU A 37 4.96 -0.04 3.50
C GLU A 37 4.07 -0.23 4.73
N LEU A 38 3.17 -1.21 4.66
CA LEU A 38 2.46 -1.67 5.85
C LEU A 38 3.35 -2.61 6.66
N THR A 39 3.22 -2.58 7.97
CA THR A 39 3.85 -3.55 8.90
C THR A 39 2.78 -4.15 9.80
N SER A 40 2.77 -5.47 9.93
CA SER A 40 1.74 -6.16 10.71
C SER A 40 1.96 -5.97 12.22
N TRP A 41 0.86 -6.06 12.94
CA TRP A 41 0.90 -6.19 14.40
C TRP A 41 1.31 -7.60 14.81
N LYS A 42 1.89 -7.73 16.00
CA LYS A 42 2.27 -9.03 16.59
C LYS A 42 1.07 -9.90 16.95
N SER A 43 -0.01 -9.27 17.40
CA SER A 43 -1.30 -9.89 17.61
C SER A 43 -2.40 -8.82 17.62
N PRO A 44 -3.69 -9.18 17.57
CA PRO A 44 -4.79 -8.20 17.70
C PRO A 44 -4.73 -7.37 18.99
N SER A 45 -4.09 -7.87 20.04
CA SER A 45 -3.91 -7.18 21.32
C SER A 45 -2.53 -6.55 21.51
N ASN A 46 -1.60 -6.74 20.58
CA ASN A 46 -0.24 -6.21 20.65
C ASN A 46 0.14 -5.50 19.34
N PRO A 47 0.06 -4.15 19.30
CA PRO A 47 0.30 -3.37 18.10
C PRO A 47 1.79 -3.19 17.77
N SER A 48 2.72 -3.82 18.51
CA SER A 48 4.13 -3.79 18.16
C SER A 48 4.37 -4.40 16.78
N ILE A 49 5.30 -3.82 16.01
CA ILE A 49 5.73 -4.31 14.70
C ILE A 49 6.10 -5.80 14.76
N TRP A 50 5.60 -6.56 13.79
CA TRP A 50 5.84 -7.99 13.65
C TRP A 50 6.56 -8.32 12.34
N SER A 51 6.60 -9.60 11.97
CA SER A 51 7.44 -10.08 10.88
C SER A 51 6.87 -9.84 9.49
N PHE A 52 5.56 -9.57 9.36
CA PHE A 52 4.98 -9.35 8.03
C PHE A 52 5.00 -7.87 7.64
N SER A 53 5.41 -7.60 6.40
CA SER A 53 5.27 -6.28 5.78
C SER A 53 4.66 -6.40 4.39
N SER A 54 4.04 -5.33 3.90
CA SER A 54 3.47 -5.28 2.55
C SER A 54 3.90 -4.00 1.85
N ASN A 55 4.49 -4.13 0.66
CA ASN A 55 4.97 -2.99 -0.12
C ASN A 55 4.94 -3.26 -1.62
N ILE A 56 5.05 -2.19 -2.39
CA ILE A 56 5.21 -2.26 -3.84
C ILE A 56 6.65 -2.65 -4.17
N VAL A 57 6.81 -3.58 -5.11
CA VAL A 57 8.08 -3.90 -5.75
C VAL A 57 7.98 -3.67 -7.25
N GLN A 58 9.09 -3.22 -7.83
CA GLN A 58 9.25 -3.12 -9.27
C GLN A 58 10.27 -4.17 -9.73
N ARG A 59 9.87 -5.10 -10.59
CA ARG A 59 10.71 -6.15 -11.17
C ARG A 59 10.53 -6.20 -12.67
N ILE A 60 11.60 -5.95 -13.45
CA ILE A 60 11.56 -6.07 -14.93
C ILE A 60 10.38 -5.27 -15.52
N ASN A 61 10.20 -4.02 -15.07
CA ASN A 61 9.10 -3.13 -15.45
C ASN A 61 7.68 -3.62 -15.07
N LEU A 62 7.57 -4.63 -14.20
CA LEU A 62 6.30 -5.05 -13.60
C LEU A 62 6.21 -4.52 -12.17
N ILE A 63 5.06 -3.96 -11.84
CA ILE A 63 4.72 -3.49 -10.50
C ILE A 63 3.91 -4.60 -9.82
N GLU A 64 4.31 -5.02 -8.62
CA GLU A 64 3.59 -6.01 -7.82
C GLU A 64 3.45 -5.52 -6.37
N LEU A 65 2.37 -5.90 -5.69
CA LEU A 65 2.28 -5.82 -4.24
C LEU A 65 2.76 -7.16 -3.65
N LEU A 66 3.77 -7.11 -2.78
CA LEU A 66 4.31 -8.28 -2.10
C LEU A 66 4.06 -8.19 -0.61
N ILE A 67 3.66 -9.31 -0.02
CA ILE A 67 3.75 -9.53 1.41
C ILE A 67 5.03 -10.31 1.71
N TRP A 68 5.82 -9.81 2.64
CA TRP A 68 7.04 -10.42 3.12
C TRP A 68 6.81 -11.03 4.50
N ASN A 69 7.57 -12.07 4.83
CA ASN A 69 7.78 -12.54 6.19
C ASN A 69 9.28 -12.38 6.51
N GLY A 70 9.63 -11.28 7.18
CA GLY A 70 11.00 -10.79 7.28
C GLY A 70 11.55 -10.47 5.89
N THR A 71 12.57 -11.20 5.45
CA THR A 71 13.21 -11.02 4.13
C THR A 71 12.69 -11.99 3.07
N ARG A 72 11.77 -12.90 3.43
CA ARG A 72 11.27 -13.94 2.52
C ARG A 72 9.93 -13.51 1.90
N PRO A 73 9.77 -13.57 0.58
CA PRO A 73 8.46 -13.39 -0.04
C PRO A 73 7.48 -14.43 0.50
N TYR A 74 6.32 -13.98 0.98
CA TYR A 74 5.26 -14.84 1.53
C TYR A 74 4.08 -14.97 0.56
N TRP A 75 3.66 -13.85 -0.03
CA TRP A 75 2.56 -13.79 -1.00
C TRP A 75 2.82 -12.67 -2.01
N ARG A 76 2.22 -12.76 -3.20
CA ARG A 76 2.25 -11.70 -4.20
C ARG A 76 0.91 -11.56 -4.92
N SER A 77 0.57 -10.32 -5.25
CA SER A 77 -0.66 -9.95 -5.97
C SER A 77 -0.67 -10.34 -7.44
N GLY A 78 0.50 -10.70 -7.99
CA GLY A 78 0.72 -10.69 -9.44
C GLY A 78 0.92 -9.26 -9.96
N PRO A 79 1.37 -9.10 -11.22
CA PRO A 79 1.60 -7.79 -11.83
C PRO A 79 0.34 -6.92 -11.86
N TRP A 80 0.54 -5.62 -11.70
CA TRP A 80 -0.43 -4.59 -12.03
C TRP A 80 -0.56 -4.49 -13.56
N ASN A 81 -1.76 -4.68 -14.09
CA ASN A 81 -2.02 -4.61 -15.53
C ASN A 81 -2.58 -3.25 -16.01
N GLY A 82 -2.55 -2.23 -15.15
CA GLY A 82 -3.17 -0.92 -15.40
C GLY A 82 -4.61 -0.81 -14.88
N ARG A 83 -5.25 -1.93 -14.53
CA ARG A 83 -6.60 -1.94 -13.96
C ARG A 83 -6.68 -2.73 -12.66
N LEU A 84 -6.01 -3.87 -12.56
CA LEU A 84 -6.04 -4.75 -11.39
C LEU A 84 -4.71 -5.48 -11.23
N PHE A 85 -4.53 -6.09 -10.06
CA PHE A 85 -3.47 -7.06 -9.82
C PHE A 85 -3.91 -8.44 -10.29
N THR A 86 -3.17 -9.06 -11.21
CA THR A 86 -3.65 -10.21 -11.98
C THR A 86 -4.02 -11.45 -11.18
N TRP A 87 -3.56 -11.60 -9.94
CA TRP A 87 -3.78 -12.79 -9.12
C TRP A 87 -4.63 -12.56 -7.88
N ILE A 88 -5.24 -11.38 -7.75
CA ILE A 88 -6.26 -11.15 -6.73
C ILE A 88 -7.61 -11.56 -7.32
N PRO A 89 -8.29 -12.59 -6.79
CA PRO A 89 -9.57 -13.02 -7.33
C PRO A 89 -10.65 -11.96 -7.09
N ASN A 90 -11.68 -11.97 -7.96
CA ASN A 90 -12.89 -11.15 -7.84
C ASN A 90 -12.70 -9.62 -7.94
N THR A 91 -11.58 -9.13 -8.49
CA THR A 91 -11.33 -7.68 -8.69
C THR A 91 -11.95 -7.10 -9.96
N ASP A 92 -12.73 -7.85 -10.72
CA ASP A 92 -13.26 -7.39 -12.01
C ASP A 92 -14.46 -6.45 -11.88
N SER A 93 -15.14 -6.46 -10.72
CA SER A 93 -16.25 -5.56 -10.42
C SER A 93 -15.73 -4.15 -10.12
N ALA A 94 -16.29 -3.14 -10.78
CA ALA A 94 -15.97 -1.73 -10.52
C ALA A 94 -16.18 -1.34 -9.04
N TYR A 95 -17.10 -2.02 -8.35
CA TYR A 95 -17.35 -1.84 -6.91
C TYR A 95 -16.20 -2.36 -6.03
N LEU A 96 -15.49 -3.40 -6.49
CA LEU A 96 -14.40 -4.02 -5.75
C LEU A 96 -13.03 -3.44 -6.13
N ASN A 97 -12.96 -2.70 -7.23
CA ASN A 97 -11.70 -2.25 -7.79
C ASN A 97 -11.57 -0.72 -7.76
N GLY A 98 -11.31 -0.23 -6.56
CA GLY A 98 -10.93 1.16 -6.33
C GLY A 98 -9.43 1.41 -6.49
N PHE A 99 -8.63 0.38 -6.77
CA PHE A 99 -7.17 0.50 -6.82
C PHE A 99 -6.71 1.26 -8.06
N GLN A 100 -5.73 2.12 -7.87
CA GLN A 100 -5.11 2.94 -8.90
C GLN A 100 -3.59 2.85 -8.76
N GLY A 101 -2.89 2.84 -9.89
CA GLY A 101 -1.43 2.88 -9.95
C GLY A 101 -0.98 4.09 -10.76
N VAL A 102 -0.16 4.94 -10.16
CA VAL A 102 0.31 6.21 -10.75
C VAL A 102 1.82 6.30 -10.60
N GLU A 103 2.50 6.70 -11.66
CA GLU A 103 3.88 7.20 -11.61
C GLU A 103 3.83 8.73 -11.69
N ASP A 104 4.42 9.42 -10.71
CA ASP A 104 4.27 10.87 -10.56
C ASP A 104 5.27 11.70 -11.38
N GLY A 105 6.11 11.06 -12.18
CA GLY A 105 7.16 11.71 -12.99
C GLY A 105 8.46 12.00 -12.22
N GLU A 106 8.46 11.90 -10.89
CA GLU A 106 9.67 11.94 -10.05
C GLU A 106 10.25 10.53 -9.83
N GLY A 107 9.59 9.52 -10.40
CA GLY A 107 9.94 8.11 -10.29
C GLY A 107 9.32 7.42 -9.07
N ASN A 108 8.42 8.10 -8.33
CA ASN A 108 7.62 7.43 -7.33
C ASN A 108 6.51 6.66 -8.03
N ILE A 109 6.39 5.38 -7.68
CA ILE A 109 5.28 4.54 -8.09
C ILE A 109 4.36 4.40 -6.89
N ASN A 110 3.13 4.89 -7.04
CA ASN A 110 2.12 4.93 -6.01
C ASN A 110 1.00 3.95 -6.34
N ILE A 111 0.57 3.18 -5.34
CA ILE A 111 -0.65 2.37 -5.38
C ILE A 111 -1.53 2.80 -4.21
N TYR A 112 -2.75 3.20 -4.52
CA TYR A 112 -3.77 3.55 -3.54
C TYR A 112 -5.12 3.02 -3.99
N TYR A 113 -6.13 3.14 -3.15
CA TYR A 113 -7.50 2.90 -3.56
C TYR A 113 -8.44 4.01 -3.08
N SER A 114 -9.51 4.19 -3.83
CA SER A 114 -10.61 5.10 -3.51
C SER A 114 -11.93 4.35 -3.53
N MET A 115 -12.86 4.71 -2.66
CA MET A 115 -14.22 4.17 -2.70
C MET A 115 -15.10 5.11 -3.54
N PRO A 116 -15.87 4.59 -4.52
CA PRO A 116 -16.72 5.44 -5.37
C PRO A 116 -17.98 5.95 -4.65
N ILE A 117 -18.35 5.33 -3.52
CA ILE A 117 -19.57 5.62 -2.77
C ILE A 117 -19.20 6.13 -1.38
N GLU A 118 -19.60 7.36 -1.04
CA GLU A 118 -19.26 8.02 0.23
C GLU A 118 -19.81 7.31 1.48
N SER A 119 -20.85 6.49 1.32
CA SER A 119 -21.45 5.72 2.42
C SER A 119 -20.80 4.35 2.65
N GLU A 120 -19.84 3.93 1.81
CA GLU A 120 -19.15 2.65 1.94
C GLU A 120 -17.70 2.85 2.40
N TYR A 121 -17.29 2.06 3.39
CA TYR A 121 -15.92 2.09 3.90
C TYR A 121 -15.33 0.69 3.83
N ALA A 122 -14.25 0.55 3.07
CA ALA A 122 -13.39 -0.62 3.09
C ALA A 122 -12.01 -0.19 3.60
N ILE A 123 -11.40 -1.04 4.42
CA ILE A 123 -10.01 -0.92 4.85
C ILE A 123 -9.32 -2.27 4.62
N TYR A 124 -8.04 -2.23 4.28
CA TYR A 124 -7.23 -3.45 4.16
C TYR A 124 -6.25 -3.50 5.32
N VAL A 125 -6.27 -4.61 6.06
CA VAL A 125 -5.46 -4.77 7.27
C VAL A 125 -4.51 -5.95 7.09
N LEU A 126 -3.20 -5.68 7.13
CA LEU A 126 -2.18 -6.72 7.17
C LEU A 126 -2.10 -7.30 8.57
N ASN A 127 -2.66 -8.51 8.75
CA ASN A 127 -2.75 -9.12 10.07
C ASN A 127 -1.47 -9.87 10.47
N SER A 128 -1.41 -10.34 11.72
CA SER A 128 -0.25 -11.04 12.29
C SER A 128 0.09 -12.38 11.59
N LYS A 129 -0.77 -12.85 10.68
CA LYS A 129 -0.61 -14.09 9.89
C LYS A 129 -0.20 -13.81 8.43
N GLY A 130 0.00 -12.54 8.05
CA GLY A 130 0.41 -12.17 6.69
C GLY A 130 -0.71 -12.22 5.66
N GLN A 131 -1.92 -11.86 6.08
CA GLN A 131 -3.12 -11.79 5.23
C GLN A 131 -3.66 -10.38 5.22
#